data_AF-A0A9K3LTC9-F1
#
_entry.id   AF-A0A9K3LTC9-F1
#
_cell.length_a   1.000
_cell.length_b   1.000
_cell.length_c   1.000
_cell.angle_alpha   90.00
_cell.angle_beta   90.00
_cell.angle_gamma   90.00
#
_symmetry.space_group_name_H-M   'P 1'
#
loop_
_entity.id
_entity.type
_entity.pdbx_description
1 polymer ?
#
loop_
_entity_poly.entity_id
_entity_poly.type
_entity_poly.pdbx_seq_one_letter_code
_entity_poly.pdbx_strand_id
1 'polypeptide(L)'
;MERDSSKITPPSSTRSSRSSTRQLHSLESRVSIASIMVLDDCPICLNGMQQTDYDHLLQCEHHCGFNMCKNCIESLLASSKDDFQEASDGNRHVKVYLHCPNCRSDLSQTIRDTLLLRKADEIILSTTQPSEWSPSQILLEKALHTPSVQQAIKQARKLEAEYLGRDDFESSELMMKEDALFVEEWGFEADCIRGVHDSFRAPPPPEPLPREEAVRIDPTLFAGLDFALSEDQRLEVTELMTSGDPARLSEAAEILHTVAQQLLTPMKRTSVSASTNSLSKKGQARTLRKSLTRRSSVFQLIAEAEEAHVGAHSEEKKIHEACDAALRGNIHRSRVAQHRNLERELRLQADFQKRFPLPVRMPKAVEVDLTIPFDMEFVDFTWEGTLLDAYSKISVGFRNSVSQSRPSNANVAKILGNSYVADQSTSTAMGCVVGLCIAEQFNMDDVYIALPGEARVLISHTGHSGKQGAVRGDVLTHIDRVAVAGKDVNHVLMLLHSKRNKGRVMLTLNAERSVAEALKRRAAAIIDM
;
A
#
# COMPACT_ATOMS: atom_id res chain seq x y z
N MET A 1 33.61 -42.17 78.45
CA MET A 1 34.67 -41.19 78.78
C MET A 1 35.02 -40.44 77.51
N GLU A 2 34.67 -39.15 77.54
CA GLU A 2 35.18 -38.00 76.78
C GLU A 2 36.24 -38.25 75.69
N ARG A 3 36.04 -37.70 74.48
CA ARG A 3 36.51 -36.34 74.13
C ARG A 3 36.16 -35.97 72.69
N ASP A 4 35.53 -34.80 72.60
CA ASP A 4 35.42 -33.92 71.44
C ASP A 4 36.78 -33.45 70.91
N SER A 5 36.85 -33.17 69.59
CA SER A 5 37.68 -32.12 69.02
C SER A 5 37.23 -31.79 67.59
N SER A 6 36.34 -30.80 67.49
CA SER A 6 35.94 -30.09 66.29
C SER A 6 37.08 -29.18 65.77
N LYS A 7 37.45 -29.31 64.50
CA LYS A 7 38.34 -28.40 63.77
C LYS A 7 37.51 -27.40 62.95
N ILE A 8 37.76 -26.12 63.22
CA ILE A 8 37.20 -24.95 62.55
C ILE A 8 38.19 -24.50 61.47
N THR A 9 37.72 -24.28 60.25
CA THR A 9 38.43 -23.58 59.16
C THR A 9 37.67 -22.30 58.77
N PRO A 10 38.36 -21.18 58.50
CA PRO A 10 37.71 -19.90 58.19
C PRO A 10 37.43 -19.73 56.69
N PRO A 11 36.36 -19.01 56.29
CA PRO A 11 36.13 -18.65 54.90
C PRO A 11 36.79 -17.31 54.55
N SER A 12 37.40 -17.28 53.36
CA SER A 12 38.05 -16.14 52.75
C SER A 12 37.10 -15.27 51.92
N SER A 13 37.28 -13.96 52.09
CA SER A 13 37.11 -12.89 51.10
C SER A 13 35.77 -12.72 50.37
N THR A 14 35.00 -11.79 50.92
CA THR A 14 34.00 -10.94 50.26
C THR A 14 34.56 -10.23 49.02
N ARG A 15 34.01 -10.50 47.83
CA ARG A 15 34.20 -9.67 46.63
C ARG A 15 32.88 -8.95 46.34
N SER A 16 32.97 -7.63 46.43
CA SER A 16 31.93 -6.64 46.22
C SER A 16 31.47 -6.63 44.75
N SER A 17 30.22 -6.99 44.51
CA SER A 17 29.51 -6.76 43.24
C SER A 17 28.63 -5.53 43.41
N ARG A 18 29.03 -4.43 42.76
CA ARG A 18 28.29 -3.17 42.71
C ARG A 18 26.91 -3.37 42.08
N SER A 19 25.92 -2.81 42.75
CA SER A 19 24.55 -2.63 42.29
C SER A 19 24.49 -1.77 41.02
N SER A 20 24.03 -2.36 39.92
CA SER A 20 23.53 -1.64 38.75
C SER A 20 22.00 -1.59 38.83
N THR A 21 21.48 -0.66 39.64
CA THR A 21 20.08 -0.24 39.61
C THR A 21 19.95 0.86 38.55
N ARG A 22 19.91 0.49 37.27
CA ARG A 22 19.55 1.41 36.18
C ARG A 22 18.81 0.66 35.07
N GLN A 23 17.67 1.24 34.69
CA GLN A 23 16.83 0.96 33.52
C GLN A 23 15.75 -0.12 33.64
N LEU A 24 14.74 0.17 34.48
CA LEU A 24 13.37 -0.33 34.31
C LEU A 24 12.45 0.87 34.05
N HIS A 25 12.55 1.50 32.88
CA HIS A 25 11.53 2.42 32.35
C HIS A 25 11.72 2.49 30.82
N SER A 26 11.38 1.41 30.11
CA SER A 26 11.42 1.39 28.63
C SER A 26 10.45 0.39 27.97
N LEU A 27 9.36 -0.03 28.64
CA LEU A 27 8.39 -0.98 28.08
C LEU A 27 6.91 -0.54 28.20
N GLU A 28 6.63 0.75 28.42
CA GLU A 28 5.25 1.28 28.47
C GLU A 28 4.69 1.67 27.09
N SER A 29 5.09 0.94 26.03
CA SER A 29 4.37 0.97 24.75
C SER A 29 3.81 -0.41 24.41
N ARG A 30 3.48 -1.21 25.43
CA ARG A 30 2.55 -2.33 25.30
C ARG A 30 1.19 -1.71 25.00
N VAL A 31 0.63 -2.00 23.82
CA VAL A 31 -0.77 -1.70 23.49
C VAL A 31 -1.59 -2.18 24.69
N SER A 32 -2.29 -1.26 25.33
CA SER A 32 -3.18 -1.59 26.44
C SER A 32 -4.19 -2.61 25.92
N ILE A 33 -3.98 -3.88 26.27
CA ILE A 33 -4.91 -5.01 26.05
C ILE A 33 -6.31 -4.64 26.55
N ALA A 34 -6.43 -3.66 27.46
CA ALA A 34 -7.71 -3.12 27.93
C ALA A 34 -8.53 -2.34 26.88
N SER A 35 -8.06 -2.14 25.65
CA SER A 35 -8.87 -1.61 24.54
C SER A 35 -9.30 -2.67 23.52
N ILE A 36 -9.13 -3.97 23.83
CA ILE A 36 -9.85 -5.02 23.10
C ILE A 36 -11.34 -4.72 23.28
N MET A 37 -12.02 -4.39 22.18
CA MET A 37 -13.47 -4.25 22.18
C MET A 37 -14.03 -5.64 22.51
N VAL A 38 -14.47 -5.81 23.76
CA VAL A 38 -15.22 -6.99 24.19
C VAL A 38 -16.58 -6.88 23.51
N LEU A 39 -16.67 -7.45 22.31
CA LEU A 39 -17.95 -7.71 21.67
C LEU A 39 -18.48 -9.00 22.30
N ASP A 40 -19.69 -8.94 22.85
CA ASP A 40 -20.38 -10.12 23.40
C ASP A 40 -20.74 -11.11 22.27
N ASP A 41 -20.90 -10.60 21.04
CA ASP A 41 -21.25 -11.37 19.86
C ASP A 41 -20.09 -11.47 18.87
N CYS A 42 -19.99 -12.63 18.21
CA CYS A 42 -19.04 -12.86 17.14
C CYS A 42 -19.31 -11.91 15.95
N PRO A 43 -18.34 -11.11 15.49
CA PRO A 43 -18.55 -10.14 14.41
C PRO A 43 -18.83 -10.78 13.03
N ILE A 44 -18.68 -12.10 12.90
CA ILE A 44 -18.92 -12.84 11.66
C ILE A 44 -20.33 -13.44 11.63
N CYS A 45 -20.72 -14.21 12.65
CA CYS A 45 -22.01 -14.91 12.67
C CYS A 45 -23.06 -14.26 13.57
N LEU A 46 -22.69 -13.22 14.33
CA LEU A 46 -23.54 -12.50 15.28
C LEU A 46 -24.11 -13.36 16.41
N ASN A 47 -23.53 -14.55 16.65
CA ASN A 47 -23.87 -15.39 17.79
C ASN A 47 -22.96 -15.06 18.98
N GLY A 48 -23.49 -15.22 20.20
CA GLY A 48 -22.73 -15.05 21.43
C GLY A 48 -21.47 -15.92 21.47
N MET A 49 -20.35 -15.34 21.90
CA MET A 49 -19.09 -16.05 22.03
C MET A 49 -19.02 -16.80 23.37
N GLN A 50 -18.33 -17.95 23.38
CA GLN A 50 -18.13 -18.73 24.60
C GLN A 50 -16.99 -18.15 25.44
N GLN A 51 -16.93 -18.48 26.74
CA GLN A 51 -15.86 -18.03 27.63
C GLN A 51 -14.46 -18.39 27.08
N THR A 52 -14.31 -19.60 26.54
CA THR A 52 -13.07 -20.08 25.91
C THR A 52 -12.65 -19.24 24.70
N ASP A 53 -13.60 -18.61 23.99
CA ASP A 53 -13.29 -17.72 22.88
C ASP A 53 -12.60 -16.42 23.35
N TYR A 54 -12.89 -15.97 24.58
CA TYR A 54 -12.27 -14.80 25.21
C TYR A 54 -10.96 -15.15 25.91
N ASP A 55 -10.89 -16.35 26.50
CA ASP A 55 -9.68 -16.82 27.18
C ASP A 55 -8.54 -17.06 26.18
N HIS A 56 -8.87 -17.54 24.98
CA HIS A 56 -7.93 -17.80 23.88
C HIS A 56 -8.19 -16.91 22.67
N LEU A 57 -7.65 -15.70 22.71
CA LEU A 57 -7.80 -14.70 21.65
C LEU A 57 -7.10 -15.13 20.36
N LEU A 58 -7.69 -14.77 19.21
CA LEU A 58 -7.08 -15.00 17.91
C LEU A 58 -5.76 -14.20 17.78
N GLN A 59 -4.65 -14.92 17.61
CA GLN A 59 -3.31 -14.33 17.58
C GLN A 59 -2.96 -13.77 16.20
N CYS A 60 -3.45 -12.57 15.93
CA CYS A 60 -3.19 -11.82 14.70
C CYS A 60 -1.81 -11.14 14.74
N GLU A 61 -0.97 -11.29 13.70
CA GLU A 61 0.38 -10.70 13.59
C GLU A 61 0.39 -9.17 13.78
N HIS A 62 -0.65 -8.48 13.29
CA HIS A 62 -0.80 -7.03 13.47
C HIS A 62 -1.38 -6.62 14.84
N HIS A 63 -1.62 -7.56 15.75
CA HIS A 63 -2.23 -7.31 17.06
C HIS A 63 -3.50 -6.45 16.99
N CYS A 64 -4.35 -6.66 15.97
CA CYS A 64 -5.50 -5.80 15.71
C CYS A 64 -6.68 -6.01 16.68
N GLY A 65 -6.57 -6.97 17.61
CA GLY A 65 -7.61 -7.29 18.59
C GLY A 65 -8.88 -7.93 18.04
N PHE A 66 -8.92 -8.24 16.73
CA PHE A 66 -10.07 -8.93 16.15
C PHE A 66 -10.17 -10.36 16.67
N ASN A 67 -11.36 -10.72 17.13
CA ASN A 67 -11.68 -12.06 17.59
C ASN A 67 -12.98 -12.55 16.95
N MET A 68 -13.15 -13.86 16.83
CA MET A 68 -14.37 -14.51 16.32
C MET A 68 -14.59 -15.82 17.05
N CYS A 69 -15.81 -16.35 17.07
CA CYS A 69 -16.13 -17.57 17.79
C CYS A 69 -15.46 -18.82 17.18
N LYS A 70 -15.31 -19.86 17.99
CA LYS A 70 -14.78 -21.18 17.61
C LYS A 70 -15.38 -21.70 16.29
N ASN A 71 -16.70 -21.65 16.15
CA ASN A 71 -17.40 -22.17 14.97
C ASN A 71 -17.00 -21.42 13.69
N CYS A 72 -16.82 -20.09 13.76
CA CYS A 72 -16.35 -19.31 12.61
C CYS A 72 -14.89 -19.62 12.25
N ILE A 73 -14.04 -19.93 13.23
CA ILE A 73 -12.68 -20.43 12.97
C ILE A 73 -12.73 -21.78 12.24
N GLU A 74 -13.58 -22.70 12.69
CA GLU A 74 -13.77 -23.99 12.02
C GLU A 74 -14.29 -23.84 10.59
N SER A 75 -15.30 -22.98 10.38
CA SER A 75 -15.82 -22.68 9.04
C SER A 75 -14.74 -22.09 8.14
N LEU A 76 -13.95 -21.12 8.64
CA LEU A 76 -12.86 -20.51 7.87
C LEU A 76 -11.78 -21.53 7.49
N LEU A 77 -11.40 -22.41 8.43
CA LEU A 77 -10.46 -23.49 8.17
C LEU A 77 -11.00 -24.51 7.17
N ALA A 78 -12.28 -24.89 7.28
CA ALA A 78 -12.93 -25.79 6.33
C ALA A 78 -12.93 -25.18 4.92
N SER A 79 -13.42 -23.94 4.78
CA SER A 79 -13.44 -23.24 3.49
C SER A 79 -12.05 -22.99 2.90
N SER A 80 -10.99 -22.90 3.72
CA SER A 80 -9.62 -22.77 3.22
C SER A 80 -9.04 -24.05 2.61
N LYS A 81 -9.63 -25.20 2.94
CA LYS A 81 -9.26 -26.51 2.39
C LYS A 81 -10.02 -26.84 1.11
N ASP A 82 -11.19 -26.23 0.92
CA ASP A 82 -11.94 -26.41 -0.31
C ASP A 82 -11.06 -26.01 -1.50
N ASP A 83 -11.03 -26.87 -2.52
CA ASP A 83 -10.42 -26.53 -3.80
C ASP A 83 -11.09 -25.28 -4.38
N PHE A 84 -10.47 -24.69 -5.40
CA PHE A 84 -11.03 -23.54 -6.10
C PHE A 84 -12.51 -23.79 -6.43
N GLN A 85 -13.38 -23.08 -5.73
CA GLN A 85 -14.79 -23.09 -6.07
C GLN A 85 -14.91 -22.31 -7.37
N GLU A 86 -15.34 -23.00 -8.42
CA GLU A 86 -15.65 -22.38 -9.70
C GLU A 86 -16.83 -21.45 -9.47
N ALA A 87 -16.55 -20.15 -9.48
CA ALA A 87 -17.60 -19.16 -9.39
C ALA A 87 -18.49 -19.28 -10.63
N SER A 88 -19.72 -18.73 -10.56
CA SER A 88 -20.70 -18.83 -11.64
C SER A 88 -20.25 -18.22 -12.98
N ASP A 89 -19.15 -17.46 -12.97
CA ASP A 89 -18.46 -16.89 -14.13
C ASP A 89 -17.45 -17.86 -14.80
N GLY A 90 -17.37 -19.12 -14.32
CA GLY A 90 -16.41 -20.12 -14.78
C GLY A 90 -14.98 -19.85 -14.31
N ASN A 91 -14.78 -18.82 -13.49
CA ASN A 91 -13.48 -18.42 -13.00
C ASN A 91 -13.17 -19.20 -11.72
N ARG A 92 -12.07 -19.95 -11.73
CA ARG A 92 -11.59 -20.75 -10.59
C ARG A 92 -10.92 -19.89 -9.52
N HIS A 93 -11.58 -18.81 -9.08
CA HIS A 93 -10.85 -17.67 -8.48
C HIS A 93 -10.90 -17.56 -6.96
N VAL A 94 -11.81 -18.23 -6.25
CA VAL A 94 -11.94 -17.96 -4.80
C VAL A 94 -11.37 -19.10 -3.98
N LYS A 95 -10.04 -19.11 -3.82
CA LYS A 95 -9.40 -19.83 -2.73
C LYS A 95 -9.53 -19.00 -1.46
N VAL A 96 -10.16 -19.55 -0.43
CA VAL A 96 -10.29 -18.85 0.86
C VAL A 96 -8.96 -18.89 1.59
N TYR A 97 -8.30 -17.74 1.67
CA TYR A 97 -7.06 -17.60 2.44
C TYR A 97 -7.37 -17.40 3.94
N LEU A 98 -6.48 -17.90 4.79
CA LEU A 98 -6.56 -17.73 6.24
C LEU A 98 -6.08 -16.33 6.65
N HIS A 99 -6.78 -15.29 6.21
CA HIS A 99 -6.47 -13.90 6.56
C HIS A 99 -7.40 -13.36 7.64
N CYS A 100 -6.89 -12.45 8.47
CA CYS A 100 -7.68 -11.75 9.47
C CYS A 100 -8.77 -10.90 8.79
N PRO A 101 -10.07 -11.09 9.11
CA PRO A 101 -11.15 -10.32 8.50
C PRO A 101 -11.04 -8.79 8.73
N ASN A 102 -10.38 -8.38 9.81
CA ASN A 102 -10.23 -6.96 10.15
C ASN A 102 -9.01 -6.32 9.46
N CYS A 103 -7.82 -6.89 9.60
CA CYS A 103 -6.58 -6.27 9.15
C CYS A 103 -5.86 -6.99 8.00
N ARG A 104 -6.41 -8.11 7.52
CA ARG A 104 -5.88 -8.95 6.44
C ARG A 104 -4.49 -9.55 6.67
N SER A 105 -3.98 -9.56 7.91
CA SER A 105 -2.75 -10.30 8.24
C SER A 105 -2.94 -11.79 8.00
N ASP A 106 -1.85 -12.52 7.74
CA ASP A 106 -1.89 -13.97 7.67
C ASP A 106 -2.14 -14.58 9.06
N LEU A 107 -3.08 -15.52 9.14
CA LEU A 107 -3.42 -16.29 10.33
C LEU A 107 -3.02 -17.77 10.19
N SER A 108 -2.45 -18.18 9.06
CA SER A 108 -2.14 -19.58 8.73
C SER A 108 -1.32 -20.30 9.82
N GLN A 109 -0.46 -19.56 10.52
CA GLN A 109 0.44 -20.07 11.55
C GLN A 109 -0.23 -20.20 12.92
N THR A 110 -1.22 -19.37 13.26
CA THR A 110 -1.71 -19.23 14.64
C THR A 110 -3.18 -19.63 14.83
N ILE A 111 -3.97 -19.66 13.75
CA ILE A 111 -5.40 -19.95 13.83
C ILE A 111 -5.69 -21.37 14.32
N ARG A 112 -4.84 -22.35 13.94
CA ARG A 112 -4.97 -23.75 14.35
C ARG A 112 -4.67 -23.92 15.84
N ASP A 113 -3.63 -23.24 16.33
CA ASP A 113 -3.24 -23.26 17.74
C ASP A 113 -4.33 -22.65 18.61
N THR A 114 -4.89 -21.50 18.19
CA THR A 114 -6.02 -20.88 18.87
C THR A 114 -7.22 -21.82 18.94
N LEU A 115 -7.58 -22.47 17.82
CA LEU A 115 -8.68 -23.44 17.78
C LEU A 115 -8.42 -24.65 18.69
N LEU A 116 -7.18 -25.16 18.71
CA LEU A 116 -6.78 -26.28 19.55
C LEU A 116 -6.95 -25.95 21.04
N LEU A 117 -6.50 -24.78 21.48
CA LEU A 117 -6.65 -24.33 22.87
C LEU A 117 -8.12 -24.23 23.27
N ARG A 118 -8.95 -23.59 22.44
CA ARG A 118 -10.40 -23.47 22.70
C ARG A 118 -11.09 -24.82 22.84
N LYS A 119 -10.76 -25.77 21.96
CA LYS A 119 -11.32 -27.13 21.99
C LYS A 119 -10.86 -27.92 23.21
N ALA A 120 -9.59 -27.80 23.58
CA ALA A 120 -9.04 -28.50 24.73
C ALA A 120 -9.68 -27.99 26.04
N ASP A 121 -9.71 -26.67 26.22
CA ASP A 121 -10.25 -26.06 27.42
C ASP A 121 -11.78 -26.19 27.50
N GLU A 122 -12.51 -26.22 26.38
CA GLU A 122 -13.95 -26.53 26.38
C GLU A 122 -14.24 -27.94 26.91
N ILE A 123 -13.45 -28.96 26.56
CA ILE A 123 -13.61 -30.31 27.11
C ILE A 123 -13.24 -30.35 28.59
N ILE A 124 -12.15 -29.69 28.98
CA ILE A 124 -11.68 -29.66 30.37
C ILE A 124 -12.68 -28.94 31.29
N LEU A 125 -13.29 -27.86 30.80
CA LEU A 125 -14.27 -27.05 31.53
C LEU A 125 -15.70 -27.57 31.43
N SER A 126 -15.97 -28.52 30.53
CA SER A 126 -17.29 -29.13 30.37
C SER A 126 -17.71 -29.83 31.67
N THR A 127 -18.76 -29.32 32.31
CA THR A 127 -19.38 -29.96 33.48
C THR A 127 -20.30 -31.12 33.10
N THR A 128 -20.55 -31.30 31.80
CA THR A 128 -21.45 -32.31 31.26
C THR A 128 -20.82 -33.70 31.43
N GLN A 129 -21.62 -34.68 31.87
CA GLN A 129 -21.10 -36.04 32.05
C GLN A 129 -20.63 -36.63 30.70
N PRO A 130 -19.55 -37.44 30.68
CA PRO A 130 -19.03 -38.05 29.45
C PRO A 130 -20.05 -38.88 28.65
N SER A 131 -21.13 -39.34 29.29
CA SER A 131 -22.22 -40.07 28.64
C SER A 131 -23.04 -39.22 27.66
N GLU A 132 -23.00 -37.89 27.79
CA GLU A 132 -23.75 -36.95 26.94
C GLU A 132 -22.85 -36.30 25.87
N TRP A 133 -21.58 -36.67 25.84
CA TRP A 133 -20.63 -36.11 24.89
C TRP A 133 -20.89 -36.63 23.48
N SER A 134 -20.67 -35.76 22.49
CA SER A 134 -20.69 -36.19 21.10
C SER A 134 -19.54 -37.18 20.83
N PRO A 135 -19.68 -38.05 19.82
CA PRO A 135 -18.58 -38.94 19.41
C PRO A 135 -17.27 -38.19 19.13
N SER A 136 -17.34 -36.98 18.58
CA SER A 136 -16.18 -36.12 18.32
C SER A 136 -15.53 -35.60 19.61
N GLN A 137 -16.31 -35.28 20.65
CA GLN A 137 -15.78 -34.88 21.96
C GLN A 137 -15.05 -36.04 22.66
N ILE A 138 -15.61 -37.25 22.60
CA ILE A 138 -14.97 -38.45 23.18
C ILE A 138 -13.64 -38.78 22.46
N LEU A 139 -13.60 -38.63 21.13
CA LEU A 139 -12.36 -38.82 20.36
C LEU A 139 -11.32 -37.76 20.70
N LEU A 140 -11.74 -36.50 20.80
CA LEU A 140 -10.86 -35.42 21.17
C LEU A 140 -10.32 -35.60 22.59
N GLU A 141 -11.14 -35.96 23.58
CA GLU A 141 -10.69 -36.28 24.94
C GLU A 141 -9.59 -37.35 24.94
N LYS A 142 -9.81 -38.46 24.23
CA LYS A 142 -8.78 -39.50 24.09
C LYS A 142 -7.51 -38.97 23.44
N ALA A 143 -7.64 -38.11 22.43
CA ALA A 143 -6.50 -37.48 21.76
C ALA A 143 -5.75 -36.51 22.68
N LEU A 144 -6.43 -35.77 23.56
CA LEU A 144 -5.82 -34.85 24.54
C LEU A 144 -4.88 -35.56 25.53
N HIS A 145 -5.07 -36.86 25.75
CA HIS A 145 -4.17 -37.68 26.57
C HIS A 145 -2.93 -38.22 25.82
N THR A 146 -2.83 -38.00 24.51
CA THR A 146 -1.65 -38.42 23.73
C THR A 146 -0.49 -37.43 23.93
N PRO A 147 0.76 -37.92 24.03
CA PRO A 147 1.91 -37.06 24.31
C PRO A 147 2.16 -36.01 23.21
N SER A 148 1.84 -36.34 21.95
CA SER A 148 1.95 -35.42 20.82
C SER A 148 0.99 -34.24 20.92
N VAL A 149 -0.28 -34.49 21.25
CA VAL A 149 -1.28 -33.44 21.43
C VAL A 149 -0.97 -32.60 22.67
N GLN A 150 -0.50 -33.22 23.77
CA GLN A 150 -0.06 -32.47 24.94
C GLN A 150 1.12 -31.54 24.64
N GLN A 151 2.07 -31.99 23.82
CA GLN A 151 3.18 -31.14 23.36
C GLN A 151 2.68 -29.99 22.48
N ALA A 152 1.74 -30.24 21.56
CA ALA A 152 1.13 -29.21 20.73
C ALA A 152 0.37 -28.17 21.57
N ILE A 153 -0.40 -28.59 22.58
CA ILE A 153 -1.09 -27.69 23.52
C ILE A 153 -0.07 -26.87 24.31
N LYS A 154 1.01 -27.49 24.80
CA LYS A 154 2.08 -26.79 25.53
C LYS A 154 2.74 -25.72 24.65
N GLN A 155 2.98 -26.03 23.38
CA GLN A 155 3.54 -25.09 22.41
C GLN A 155 2.56 -23.95 22.08
N ALA A 156 1.29 -24.26 21.83
CA ALA A 156 0.25 -23.27 21.57
C ALA A 156 0.07 -22.30 22.76
N ARG A 157 0.06 -22.82 24.00
CA ARG A 157 0.02 -21.99 25.23
C ARG A 157 1.25 -21.10 25.38
N LYS A 158 2.43 -21.59 24.99
CA LYS A 158 3.66 -20.79 25.00
C LYS A 158 3.56 -19.63 23.99
N LEU A 159 3.14 -19.90 22.76
CA LEU A 159 2.94 -18.86 21.73
C LEU A 159 1.87 -17.84 22.15
N GLU A 160 0.79 -18.30 22.79
CA GLU A 160 -0.23 -17.42 23.36
C GLU A 160 0.32 -16.53 24.48
N ALA A 161 1.12 -17.08 25.40
CA ALA A 161 1.74 -16.32 26.48
C ALA A 161 2.70 -15.24 25.92
N GLU A 162 3.49 -15.58 24.91
CA GLU A 162 4.36 -14.64 24.18
C GLU A 162 3.53 -13.54 23.50
N TYR A 163 2.44 -13.92 22.83
CA TYR A 163 1.52 -12.99 22.17
C TYR A 163 0.89 -11.99 23.16
N LEU A 164 0.52 -12.45 24.35
CA LEU A 164 -0.06 -11.64 25.41
C LEU A 164 0.98 -10.88 26.25
N GLY A 165 2.28 -11.08 25.98
CA GLY A 165 3.37 -10.46 26.74
C GLY A 165 3.41 -10.90 28.21
N ARG A 166 2.99 -12.14 28.50
CA ARG A 166 3.09 -12.76 29.83
C ARG A 166 4.47 -13.42 29.95
N ASP A 167 5.39 -12.74 30.63
CA ASP A 167 6.77 -13.22 30.84
C ASP A 167 6.86 -14.36 31.89
N ASP A 168 5.74 -14.69 32.55
CA ASP A 168 5.69 -15.62 33.70
C ASP A 168 5.60 -17.10 33.30
N PHE A 169 5.64 -17.43 32.00
CA PHE A 169 5.68 -18.83 31.57
C PHE A 169 7.11 -19.37 31.77
N GLU A 170 7.46 -19.68 33.03
CA GLU A 170 8.76 -20.22 33.42
C GLU A 170 9.12 -21.42 32.54
N SER A 171 10.06 -21.20 31.62
CA SER A 171 10.62 -22.18 30.68
C SER A 171 11.41 -23.30 31.37
N SER A 172 11.18 -23.55 32.66
CA SER A 172 12.06 -24.33 33.53
C SER A 172 12.06 -25.85 33.25
N GLU A 173 11.33 -26.34 32.24
CA GLU A 173 11.15 -27.78 32.00
C GLU A 173 11.31 -28.24 30.54
N LEU A 174 11.89 -27.41 29.64
CA LEU A 174 12.07 -27.76 28.22
C LEU A 174 13.55 -27.67 27.80
N MET A 175 14.34 -28.60 28.32
CA MET A 175 15.63 -29.04 27.74
C MET A 175 15.54 -30.54 27.38
N MET A 176 14.40 -30.96 26.81
CA MET A 176 14.29 -32.26 26.15
C MET A 176 14.84 -32.10 24.74
N LYS A 177 15.92 -32.83 24.43
CA LYS A 177 16.66 -32.81 23.16
C LYS A 177 15.72 -32.84 21.96
N GLU A 178 15.89 -31.88 21.07
CA GLU A 178 15.31 -31.86 19.72
C GLU A 178 15.82 -33.06 18.92
N ASP A 179 15.15 -34.20 19.03
CA ASP A 179 15.06 -35.13 17.91
C ASP A 179 13.86 -34.67 17.09
N ALA A 180 14.16 -33.90 16.04
CA ALA A 180 13.19 -33.38 15.08
C ALA A 180 12.54 -34.55 14.30
N LEU A 181 11.59 -35.23 14.94
CA LEU A 181 10.58 -36.02 14.25
C LEU A 181 9.54 -35.05 13.71
N PHE A 182 9.61 -34.83 12.39
CA PHE A 182 8.57 -34.22 11.58
C PHE A 182 7.20 -34.75 12.03
N VAL A 183 6.39 -33.88 12.65
CA VAL A 183 4.99 -34.20 12.94
C VAL A 183 4.25 -34.16 11.61
N GLU A 184 4.03 -35.35 11.07
CA GLU A 184 3.18 -35.60 9.91
C GLU A 184 1.80 -34.97 10.13
N GLU A 185 1.29 -34.36 9.07
CA GLU A 185 0.07 -33.56 9.02
C GLU A 185 -1.12 -34.21 9.73
N TRP A 186 -1.57 -33.60 10.83
CA TRP A 186 -2.91 -33.84 11.35
C TRP A 186 -3.94 -33.22 10.40
N GLY A 187 -4.60 -34.06 9.61
CA GLY A 187 -5.65 -33.62 8.69
C GLY A 187 -6.21 -34.66 7.72
N PHE A 188 -5.72 -35.90 7.71
CA PHE A 188 -6.22 -36.98 6.87
C PHE A 188 -7.34 -37.76 7.60
N GLU A 189 -8.51 -37.16 7.75
CA GLU A 189 -9.74 -37.93 7.97
C GLU A 189 -10.43 -38.15 6.61
N ALA A 190 -10.48 -39.43 6.26
CA ALA A 190 -10.98 -40.08 5.06
C ALA A 190 -12.22 -39.49 4.36
N ASP A 191 -12.17 -39.49 3.01
CA ASP A 191 -12.90 -40.52 2.27
C ASP A 191 -11.92 -41.17 1.25
N CYS A 192 -11.48 -42.39 1.55
CA CYS A 192 -10.37 -43.00 0.82
C CYS A 192 -10.74 -43.51 -0.58
N ILE A 193 -12.02 -43.46 -1.00
CA ILE A 193 -12.38 -43.96 -2.34
C ILE A 193 -13.33 -43.04 -3.14
N ARG A 194 -14.28 -42.26 -2.57
CA ARG A 194 -15.20 -41.44 -3.44
C ARG A 194 -15.73 -40.07 -2.96
N GLY A 195 -15.68 -39.71 -1.69
CA GLY A 195 -15.70 -38.32 -1.19
C GLY A 195 -16.93 -37.40 -1.36
N VAL A 196 -18.02 -37.73 -2.08
CA VAL A 196 -19.26 -36.90 -2.08
C VAL A 196 -20.52 -37.75 -2.22
N HIS A 197 -21.55 -37.47 -1.42
CA HIS A 197 -22.89 -38.08 -1.48
C HIS A 197 -23.75 -37.38 -2.56
N ASP A 198 -24.20 -38.11 -3.58
CA ASP A 198 -24.90 -37.62 -4.80
C ASP A 198 -26.29 -36.96 -4.59
N SER A 199 -26.72 -36.70 -3.35
CA SER A 199 -28.08 -36.24 -3.04
C SER A 199 -28.25 -34.72 -2.87
N PHE A 200 -27.25 -33.90 -3.22
CA PHE A 200 -27.32 -32.43 -3.12
C PHE A 200 -26.99 -31.70 -4.45
N ARG A 201 -27.61 -32.11 -5.57
CA ARG A 201 -27.57 -31.28 -6.78
C ARG A 201 -28.61 -30.17 -6.70
N ALA A 202 -28.16 -28.95 -6.37
CA ALA A 202 -28.95 -27.74 -6.50
C ALA A 202 -29.32 -27.48 -7.98
N PRO A 203 -30.50 -26.90 -8.26
CA PRO A 203 -30.89 -26.52 -9.63
C PRO A 203 -29.86 -25.55 -10.24
N PRO A 204 -29.64 -25.59 -11.56
CA PRO A 204 -28.67 -24.75 -12.23
C PRO A 204 -28.99 -23.26 -11.97
N PRO A 205 -27.99 -22.45 -11.56
CA PRO A 205 -28.23 -21.06 -11.25
C PRO A 205 -28.65 -20.29 -12.52
N PRO A 206 -29.51 -19.26 -12.38
CA PRO A 206 -29.89 -18.40 -13.49
C PRO A 206 -28.65 -17.74 -14.13
N GLU A 207 -28.68 -17.55 -15.45
CA GLU A 207 -27.60 -16.91 -16.22
C GLU A 207 -27.15 -15.60 -15.54
N PRO A 208 -25.84 -15.45 -15.21
CA PRO A 208 -25.35 -14.27 -14.53
C PRO A 208 -25.44 -13.06 -15.46
N LEU A 209 -26.16 -12.04 -14.99
CA LEU A 209 -26.15 -10.72 -15.59
C LEU A 209 -24.72 -10.16 -15.53
N PRO A 210 -24.21 -9.50 -16.59
CA PRO A 210 -22.90 -8.88 -16.59
C PRO A 210 -22.83 -7.90 -15.41
N ARG A 211 -21.96 -8.19 -14.45
CA ARG A 211 -21.71 -7.27 -13.33
C ARG A 211 -20.90 -6.11 -13.86
N GLU A 212 -21.42 -4.89 -13.70
CA GLU A 212 -20.63 -3.68 -13.82
C GLU A 212 -19.51 -3.74 -12.76
N GLU A 213 -18.32 -4.16 -13.16
CA GLU A 213 -17.15 -4.13 -12.29
C GLU A 213 -16.84 -2.68 -11.93
N ALA A 214 -16.91 -2.36 -10.64
CA ALA A 214 -16.62 -1.02 -10.15
C ALA A 214 -15.17 -0.65 -10.52
N VAL A 215 -15.00 0.41 -11.33
CA VAL A 215 -13.69 0.92 -11.74
C VAL A 215 -12.89 1.34 -10.51
N ARG A 216 -11.76 0.67 -10.27
CA ARG A 216 -10.85 1.00 -9.16
C ARG A 216 -9.96 2.18 -9.56
N ILE A 217 -10.02 3.27 -8.80
CA ILE A 217 -9.18 4.46 -9.01
C ILE A 217 -7.70 4.09 -8.87
N ASP A 218 -6.91 4.38 -9.91
CA ASP A 218 -5.45 4.23 -9.88
C ASP A 218 -4.75 5.58 -9.68
N PRO A 219 -4.19 5.86 -8.49
CA PRO A 219 -3.57 7.14 -8.18
C PRO A 219 -2.35 7.47 -9.06
N THR A 220 -1.71 6.46 -9.68
CA THR A 220 -0.51 6.67 -10.50
C THR A 220 -0.80 7.28 -11.87
N LEU A 221 -2.07 7.26 -12.32
CA LEU A 221 -2.49 7.81 -13.61
C LEU A 221 -2.50 9.35 -13.64
N PHE A 222 -2.63 10.00 -12.48
CA PHE A 222 -2.87 11.45 -12.40
C PHE A 222 -1.60 12.31 -12.40
N ALA A 223 -0.40 11.72 -12.43
CA ALA A 223 0.87 12.44 -12.38
C ALA A 223 0.97 13.46 -11.21
N GLY A 224 0.35 13.14 -10.08
CA GLY A 224 0.28 14.01 -8.90
C GLY A 224 -0.79 15.09 -8.94
N LEU A 225 -1.71 15.08 -9.91
CA LEU A 225 -2.88 15.98 -9.96
C LEU A 225 -4.09 15.45 -9.19
N ASP A 226 -3.96 14.29 -8.54
CA ASP A 226 -5.02 13.62 -7.80
C ASP A 226 -5.60 14.48 -6.67
N PHE A 227 -4.77 15.32 -6.03
CA PHE A 227 -5.23 16.24 -4.97
C PHE A 227 -6.14 17.37 -5.47
N ALA A 228 -6.09 17.68 -6.76
CA ALA A 228 -6.88 18.75 -7.38
C ALA A 228 -8.16 18.23 -8.05
N LEU A 229 -8.34 16.91 -8.10
CA LEU A 229 -9.49 16.24 -8.67
C LEU A 229 -10.45 15.79 -7.56
N SER A 230 -11.75 15.96 -7.80
CA SER A 230 -12.78 15.31 -6.98
C SER A 230 -12.75 13.79 -7.17
N GLU A 231 -13.38 13.04 -6.26
CA GLU A 231 -13.46 11.58 -6.37
C GLU A 231 -14.14 11.12 -7.67
N ASP A 232 -15.26 11.76 -8.04
CA ASP A 232 -15.97 11.49 -9.29
C ASP A 232 -15.08 11.75 -10.52
N GLN A 233 -14.32 12.85 -10.53
CA GLN A 233 -13.38 13.15 -11.61
C GLN A 233 -12.21 12.17 -11.68
N ARG A 234 -11.71 11.69 -10.53
CA ARG A 234 -10.68 10.64 -10.50
C ARG A 234 -11.21 9.34 -11.08
N LEU A 235 -12.47 9.00 -10.79
CA LEU A 235 -13.13 7.82 -11.34
C LEU A 235 -13.33 7.97 -12.86
N GLU A 236 -13.87 9.10 -13.31
CA GLU A 236 -14.09 9.42 -14.73
C GLU A 236 -12.77 9.37 -15.52
N VAL A 237 -11.71 10.03 -15.03
CA VAL A 237 -10.41 10.03 -15.71
C VAL A 237 -9.80 8.62 -15.71
N THR A 238 -9.95 7.85 -14.64
CA THR A 238 -9.49 6.45 -14.62
C THR A 238 -10.22 5.63 -15.68
N GLU A 239 -11.55 5.71 -15.73
CA GLU A 239 -12.37 5.00 -16.72
C GLU A 239 -11.96 5.35 -18.15
N LEU A 240 -11.79 6.64 -18.44
CA LEU A 240 -11.33 7.11 -19.75
C LEU A 240 -9.94 6.55 -20.07
N MET A 241 -9.00 6.57 -19.11
CA MET A 241 -7.64 6.07 -19.29
C MET A 241 -7.52 4.56 -19.44
N THR A 242 -8.42 3.79 -18.83
CA THR A 242 -8.37 2.31 -18.84
C THR A 242 -9.32 1.67 -19.85
N SER A 243 -10.07 2.48 -20.60
CA SER A 243 -11.05 2.03 -21.60
C SER A 243 -10.46 1.22 -22.76
N GLY A 244 -9.18 1.44 -23.10
CA GLY A 244 -8.55 0.90 -24.30
C GLY A 244 -8.85 1.68 -25.58
N ASP A 245 -9.54 2.82 -25.50
CA ASP A 245 -9.87 3.68 -26.65
C ASP A 245 -8.96 4.92 -26.72
N PRO A 246 -8.20 5.12 -27.83
CA PRO A 246 -7.43 6.35 -28.08
C PRO A 246 -8.21 7.67 -27.94
N ALA A 247 -9.49 7.69 -28.34
CA ALA A 247 -10.29 8.92 -28.28
C ALA A 247 -10.59 9.30 -26.82
N ARG A 248 -10.95 8.31 -26.00
CA ARG A 248 -11.15 8.49 -24.55
C ARG A 248 -9.86 8.86 -23.82
N LEU A 249 -8.71 8.30 -24.23
CA LEU A 249 -7.40 8.76 -23.73
C LEU A 249 -7.13 10.23 -24.02
N SER A 250 -7.52 10.70 -25.21
CA SER A 250 -7.38 12.11 -25.57
C SER A 250 -8.23 12.99 -24.65
N GLU A 251 -9.46 12.58 -24.37
CA GLU A 251 -10.35 13.30 -23.46
C GLU A 251 -9.78 13.35 -22.03
N ALA A 252 -9.29 12.23 -21.50
CA ALA A 252 -8.62 12.19 -20.20
C ALA A 252 -7.43 13.16 -20.13
N ALA A 253 -6.59 13.19 -21.18
CA ALA A 253 -5.45 14.09 -21.26
C ALA A 253 -5.85 15.58 -21.26
N GLU A 254 -6.96 15.93 -21.93
CA GLU A 254 -7.52 17.28 -21.93
C GLU A 254 -8.06 17.69 -20.55
N ILE A 255 -8.72 16.77 -19.84
CA ILE A 255 -9.20 17.00 -18.46
C ILE A 255 -8.01 17.30 -17.54
N LEU A 256 -6.98 16.45 -17.57
CA LEU A 256 -5.77 16.63 -16.75
C LEU A 256 -5.04 17.93 -17.09
N HIS A 257 -4.96 18.30 -18.37
CA HIS A 257 -4.40 19.57 -18.79
C HIS A 257 -5.18 20.77 -18.23
N THR A 258 -6.51 20.73 -18.33
CA THR A 258 -7.37 21.80 -17.82
C THR A 258 -7.18 22.01 -16.32
N VAL A 259 -7.10 20.92 -15.55
CA VAL A 259 -6.84 20.96 -14.11
C VAL A 259 -5.45 21.51 -13.81
N ALA A 260 -4.42 21.09 -14.55
CA ALA A 260 -3.08 21.63 -14.41
C ALA A 260 -3.02 23.15 -14.69
N GLN A 261 -3.72 23.63 -15.72
CA GLN A 261 -3.79 25.07 -16.04
C GLN A 261 -4.52 25.88 -14.96
N GLN A 262 -5.56 25.32 -14.34
CA GLN A 262 -6.26 25.95 -13.23
C GLN A 262 -5.36 26.12 -12.00
N LEU A 263 -4.44 25.18 -11.75
CA LEU A 263 -3.45 25.28 -10.67
C LEU A 263 -2.35 26.30 -10.96
N LEU A 264 -1.93 26.42 -12.23
CA LEU A 264 -0.88 27.35 -12.65
C LEU A 264 -1.37 28.79 -12.76
N THR A 265 -2.62 28.99 -13.13
CA THR A 265 -3.21 30.32 -13.20
C THR A 265 -3.50 30.75 -11.77
N PRO A 266 -2.76 31.72 -11.19
CA PRO A 266 -3.05 32.18 -9.84
C PRO A 266 -4.49 32.65 -9.85
N MET A 267 -5.38 31.94 -9.17
CA MET A 267 -6.72 32.42 -8.93
C MET A 267 -6.51 33.82 -8.35
N LYS A 268 -6.86 34.85 -9.13
CA LYS A 268 -7.03 36.20 -8.60
C LYS A 268 -8.03 35.97 -7.49
N ARG A 269 -7.55 35.86 -6.25
CA ARG A 269 -8.36 35.69 -5.06
C ARG A 269 -9.34 36.82 -5.19
N THR A 270 -10.55 36.50 -5.64
CA THR A 270 -11.69 37.38 -5.54
C THR A 270 -11.75 37.57 -4.05
N SER A 271 -11.22 38.71 -3.61
CA SER A 271 -11.29 39.14 -2.25
C SER A 271 -12.78 39.25 -2.02
N VAL A 272 -13.35 38.16 -1.51
CA VAL A 272 -14.61 38.18 -0.81
C VAL A 272 -14.29 39.11 0.34
N SER A 273 -14.52 40.40 0.09
CA SER A 273 -14.55 41.43 1.09
C SER A 273 -15.61 40.94 2.05
N ALA A 274 -15.13 40.27 3.09
CA ALA A 274 -15.91 39.99 4.27
C ALA A 274 -16.37 41.36 4.75
N SER A 275 -17.58 41.73 4.34
CA SER A 275 -18.37 42.81 4.90
C SER A 275 -18.70 42.37 6.31
N THR A 276 -17.71 42.43 7.20
CA THR A 276 -17.92 42.44 8.62
C THR A 276 -18.50 43.82 8.94
N ASN A 277 -19.83 43.89 8.90
CA ASN A 277 -20.57 44.99 9.52
C ASN A 277 -20.12 45.10 10.98
N SER A 278 -19.31 46.13 11.21
CA SER A 278 -18.72 46.50 12.48
C SER A 278 -19.75 47.25 13.32
N LEU A 279 -20.29 46.58 14.33
CA LEU A 279 -20.84 47.22 15.52
C LEU A 279 -19.73 47.23 16.58
N SER A 280 -18.82 48.19 16.50
CA SER A 280 -17.87 48.47 17.59
C SER A 280 -18.22 49.79 18.28
N LYS A 281 -18.52 49.62 19.56
CA LYS A 281 -18.76 50.65 20.56
C LYS A 281 -17.53 51.56 20.70
N LYS A 282 -17.83 52.83 20.94
CA LYS A 282 -16.94 53.89 21.41
C LYS A 282 -16.12 53.42 22.63
N GLY A 283 -14.81 53.65 22.57
CA GLY A 283 -13.89 53.51 23.71
C GLY A 283 -12.65 54.38 23.48
N GLN A 284 -12.68 55.56 24.08
CA GLN A 284 -11.61 56.56 24.07
C GLN A 284 -10.40 56.11 24.89
N ALA A 285 -9.17 56.32 24.38
CA ALA A 285 -7.98 56.67 25.18
C ALA A 285 -6.85 57.11 24.24
N ARG A 286 -6.75 58.42 23.98
CA ARG A 286 -5.71 59.33 24.51
C ARG A 286 -4.29 59.10 23.97
N THR A 287 -4.01 59.91 22.96
CA THR A 287 -2.74 60.58 22.68
C THR A 287 -1.98 61.00 23.95
N LEU A 288 -0.71 60.60 24.06
CA LEU A 288 0.31 61.39 24.76
C LEU A 288 1.73 61.06 24.25
N ARG A 289 2.14 61.83 23.24
CA ARG A 289 3.55 62.17 23.01
C ARG A 289 3.97 63.16 24.09
N LYS A 290 5.07 62.90 24.81
CA LYS A 290 5.97 63.86 25.49
C LYS A 290 7.17 63.06 26.00
N SER A 291 8.30 63.13 25.31
CA SER A 291 9.43 64.01 25.62
C SER A 291 10.15 63.63 26.92
N LEU A 292 11.28 62.95 26.74
CA LEU A 292 12.40 62.83 27.66
C LEU A 292 12.73 64.16 28.36
N THR A 293 12.85 64.13 29.69
CA THR A 293 13.86 64.92 30.41
C THR A 293 14.17 64.27 31.77
N ARG A 294 15.40 63.74 31.84
CA ARG A 294 16.34 63.76 32.98
C ARG A 294 15.91 63.35 34.40
N ARG A 295 16.64 62.32 34.86
CA ARG A 295 17.29 62.13 36.18
C ARG A 295 16.61 61.18 37.19
N SER A 296 16.76 59.89 36.91
CA SER A 296 17.48 58.94 37.78
C SER A 296 18.19 57.93 36.87
N SER A 297 19.34 57.41 37.29
CA SER A 297 20.20 56.57 36.42
C SER A 297 19.48 55.27 36.06
N VAL A 298 19.30 55.01 34.76
CA VAL A 298 18.75 53.76 34.21
C VAL A 298 19.52 52.54 34.73
N PHE A 299 20.80 52.67 35.06
CA PHE A 299 21.60 51.60 35.65
C PHE A 299 21.20 51.24 37.07
N GLN A 300 20.59 52.15 37.84
CA GLN A 300 20.16 51.88 39.21
C GLN A 300 18.81 51.14 39.25
N LEU A 301 17.92 51.44 38.30
CA LEU A 301 16.67 50.69 38.10
C LEU A 301 16.92 49.28 37.51
N ILE A 302 17.98 49.10 36.72
CA ILE A 302 18.38 47.78 36.20
C ILE A 302 19.01 46.94 37.32
N ALA A 303 19.87 47.53 38.17
CA ALA A 303 20.49 46.80 39.28
C ALA A 303 19.47 46.35 40.35
N GLU A 304 18.49 47.19 40.70
CA GLU A 304 17.43 46.84 41.66
C GLU A 304 16.44 45.79 41.09
N ALA A 305 16.20 45.78 39.77
CA ALA A 305 15.38 44.77 39.11
C ALA A 305 16.11 43.42 38.95
N GLU A 306 17.43 43.42 38.79
CA GLU A 306 18.23 42.20 38.70
C GLU A 306 18.36 41.49 40.06
N GLU A 307 18.51 42.21 41.17
CA GLU A 307 18.60 41.58 42.51
C GLU A 307 17.27 40.98 43.01
N ALA A 308 16.11 41.52 42.60
CA ALA A 308 14.81 40.97 42.98
C ALA A 308 14.42 39.68 42.22
N HIS A 309 15.05 39.39 41.08
CA HIS A 309 14.68 38.28 40.20
C HIS A 309 15.58 37.03 40.29
N VAL A 310 16.74 37.12 40.97
CA VAL A 310 17.69 36.00 41.06
C VAL A 310 17.25 34.88 42.03
N GLY A 311 16.35 35.18 42.98
CA GLY A 311 15.85 34.19 43.94
C GLY A 311 14.67 33.32 43.46
N ALA A 312 13.77 33.86 42.64
CA ALA A 312 12.51 33.19 42.26
C ALA A 312 12.50 32.58 40.85
N HIS A 313 13.39 33.01 39.93
CA HIS A 313 13.40 32.48 38.56
C HIS A 313 14.26 31.24 38.34
N SER A 314 15.06 30.80 39.32
CA SER A 314 15.88 29.59 39.17
C SER A 314 15.03 28.31 39.13
N GLU A 315 13.90 28.27 39.85
CA GLU A 315 12.98 27.13 39.81
C GLU A 315 11.99 27.21 38.65
N GLU A 316 11.40 28.38 38.38
CA GLU A 316 10.49 28.53 37.22
C GLU A 316 11.21 28.30 35.88
N LYS A 317 12.47 28.71 35.74
CA LYS A 317 13.24 28.46 34.52
C LYS A 317 13.55 26.97 34.32
N LYS A 318 13.79 26.22 35.40
CA LYS A 318 13.97 24.75 35.32
C LYS A 318 12.68 24.02 34.96
N ILE A 319 11.53 24.47 35.47
CA ILE A 319 10.23 23.91 35.13
C ILE A 319 9.86 24.24 33.68
N HIS A 320 10.13 25.46 33.21
CA HIS A 320 9.84 25.87 31.83
C HIS A 320 10.78 25.21 30.81
N GLU A 321 12.07 25.03 31.10
CA GLU A 321 13.00 24.29 30.25
C GLU A 321 12.66 22.79 30.19
N ALA A 322 12.20 22.19 31.30
CA ALA A 322 11.74 20.80 31.32
C ALA A 322 10.44 20.60 30.52
N CYS A 323 9.50 21.56 30.59
CA CYS A 323 8.26 21.52 29.83
C CYS A 323 8.50 21.71 28.32
N ASP A 324 9.37 22.65 27.93
CA ASP A 324 9.78 22.85 26.55
C ASP A 324 10.55 21.65 25.98
N ALA A 325 11.36 20.97 26.79
CA ALA A 325 12.06 19.75 26.37
C ALA A 325 11.06 18.59 26.12
N ALA A 326 10.03 18.45 26.95
CA ALA A 326 8.97 17.45 26.77
C ALA A 326 8.09 17.74 25.54
N LEU A 327 7.72 19.00 25.31
CA LEU A 327 6.97 19.44 24.13
C LEU A 327 7.77 19.26 22.82
N ARG A 328 9.07 19.58 22.81
CA ARG A 328 9.94 19.31 21.66
C ARG A 328 10.10 17.82 21.40
N GLY A 329 10.18 16.99 22.46
CA GLY A 329 10.23 15.53 22.35
C GLY A 329 9.00 14.93 21.65
N ASN A 330 7.79 15.40 21.99
CA ASN A 330 6.54 14.92 21.40
C ASN A 330 6.35 15.36 19.94
N ILE A 331 6.71 16.62 19.60
CA ILE A 331 6.65 17.11 18.21
C ILE A 331 7.67 16.35 17.34
N HIS A 332 8.86 16.04 17.86
CA HIS A 332 9.87 15.28 17.11
C HIS A 332 9.45 13.83 16.92
N ARG A 333 8.89 13.16 17.94
CA ARG A 333 8.35 11.79 17.81
C ARG A 333 7.20 11.70 16.81
N SER A 334 6.28 12.69 16.82
CA SER A 334 5.18 12.76 15.84
C SER A 334 5.70 12.94 14.41
N ARG A 335 6.67 13.84 14.19
CA ARG A 335 7.30 14.01 12.86
C ARG A 335 8.04 12.77 12.38
N VAL A 336 8.75 12.07 13.26
CA VAL A 336 9.45 10.82 12.91
C VAL A 336 8.45 9.72 12.53
N ALA A 337 7.32 9.60 13.25
CA ALA A 337 6.27 8.65 12.91
C ALA A 337 5.61 8.99 11.56
N GLN A 338 5.28 10.26 11.33
CA GLN A 338 4.74 10.74 10.04
C GLN A 338 5.71 10.48 8.88
N HIS A 339 7.01 10.75 9.07
CA HIS A 339 8.03 10.48 8.07
C HIS A 339 8.15 8.98 7.76
N ARG A 340 8.13 8.11 8.78
CA ARG A 340 8.16 6.65 8.58
C ARG A 340 6.93 6.13 7.84
N ASN A 341 5.75 6.70 8.12
CA ASN A 341 4.52 6.34 7.41
C ASN A 341 4.58 6.78 5.94
N LEU A 342 5.01 8.01 5.67
CA LEU A 342 5.20 8.53 4.31
C LEU A 342 6.23 7.68 3.54
N GLU A 343 7.35 7.33 4.18
CA GLU A 343 8.36 6.46 3.56
C GLU A 343 7.81 5.06 3.23
N ARG A 344 7.00 4.48 4.13
CA ARG A 344 6.33 3.20 3.87
C ARG A 344 5.37 3.29 2.70
N GLU A 345 4.57 4.36 2.63
CA GLU A 345 3.63 4.60 1.54
C GLU A 345 4.35 4.77 0.20
N LEU A 346 5.43 5.55 0.17
CA LEU A 346 6.28 5.72 -1.02
C LEU A 346 6.90 4.40 -1.48
N ARG A 347 7.31 3.52 -0.55
CA ARG A 347 7.80 2.17 -0.89
C ARG A 347 6.72 1.30 -1.50
N LEU A 348 5.51 1.30 -0.92
CA LEU A 348 4.37 0.57 -1.48
C LEU A 348 4.00 1.07 -2.88
N GLN A 349 4.00 2.40 -3.09
CA GLN A 349 3.78 3.00 -4.41
C GLN A 349 4.90 2.65 -5.39
N ALA A 350 6.15 2.68 -4.97
CA ALA A 350 7.29 2.30 -5.81
C ALA A 350 7.25 0.82 -6.20
N ASP A 351 6.92 -0.07 -5.27
CA ASP A 351 6.75 -1.50 -5.52
C ASP A 351 5.56 -1.76 -6.45
N PHE A 352 4.47 -1.02 -6.26
CA PHE A 352 3.30 -1.07 -7.15
C PHE A 352 3.67 -0.63 -8.58
N GLN A 353 4.34 0.51 -8.74
CA GLN A 353 4.81 0.98 -10.06
C GLN A 353 5.85 0.03 -10.68
N LYS A 354 6.67 -0.63 -9.86
CA LYS A 354 7.63 -1.63 -10.34
C LYS A 354 6.91 -2.85 -10.93
N ARG A 355 5.86 -3.33 -10.24
CA ARG A 355 5.03 -4.47 -10.68
C ARG A 355 4.12 -4.11 -11.86
N PHE A 356 3.58 -2.90 -11.85
CA PHE A 356 2.67 -2.34 -12.82
C PHE A 356 3.23 -1.07 -13.45
N PRO A 357 4.33 -1.17 -14.24
CA PRO A 357 4.90 0.00 -14.89
C PRO A 357 3.88 0.67 -15.80
N LEU A 358 3.85 2.00 -15.73
CA LEU A 358 3.10 2.80 -16.70
C LEU A 358 3.81 2.77 -18.08
N PRO A 359 3.08 3.00 -19.18
CA PRO A 359 3.67 3.34 -20.46
C PRO A 359 4.73 4.44 -20.30
N VAL A 360 5.86 4.30 -21.00
CA VAL A 360 6.96 5.29 -20.97
C VAL A 360 6.46 6.66 -21.48
N ARG A 361 5.50 6.63 -22.39
CA ARG A 361 4.89 7.82 -22.99
C ARG A 361 3.42 7.91 -22.56
N MET A 362 3.19 8.50 -21.39
CA MET A 362 1.83 8.76 -20.93
C MET A 362 1.12 9.80 -21.83
N PRO A 363 -0.21 9.67 -22.03
CA PRO A 363 -1.02 10.66 -22.74
C PRO A 363 -0.93 12.03 -22.07
N LYS A 364 -0.83 13.08 -22.87
CA LYS A 364 -0.77 14.47 -22.40
C LYS A 364 -1.40 15.41 -23.43
N ALA A 365 -1.99 16.51 -22.98
CA ALA A 365 -2.50 17.55 -23.86
C ALA A 365 -1.69 18.85 -23.69
N VAL A 366 -1.51 19.58 -24.79
CA VAL A 366 -0.85 20.88 -24.82
C VAL A 366 -1.66 21.87 -25.66
N GLU A 367 -1.82 23.09 -25.15
CA GLU A 367 -2.55 24.16 -25.85
C GLU A 367 -1.55 24.99 -26.66
N VAL A 368 -1.74 25.09 -27.97
CA VAL A 368 -0.88 25.88 -28.85
C VAL A 368 -1.63 27.09 -29.38
N ASP A 369 -1.02 28.26 -29.21
CA ASP A 369 -1.52 29.52 -29.76
C ASP A 369 -0.99 29.71 -31.20
N LEU A 370 -1.88 29.54 -32.18
CA LEU A 370 -1.59 29.68 -33.60
C LEU A 370 -1.57 31.15 -34.07
N THR A 371 -1.85 32.12 -33.19
CA THR A 371 -1.65 33.55 -33.50
C THR A 371 -0.18 33.95 -33.45
N ILE A 372 0.62 33.22 -32.67
CA ILE A 372 2.07 33.36 -32.55
C ILE A 372 2.74 32.46 -33.62
N PRO A 373 3.96 32.79 -34.12
CA PRO A 373 4.68 31.89 -35.00
C PRO A 373 4.79 30.47 -34.42
N PHE A 374 4.27 29.49 -35.17
CA PHE A 374 4.29 28.09 -34.79
C PHE A 374 5.73 27.58 -34.76
N ASP A 375 6.19 27.13 -33.60
CA ASP A 375 7.59 26.80 -33.33
C ASP A 375 7.82 25.33 -32.96
N MET A 376 6.84 24.46 -33.25
CA MET A 376 7.03 23.01 -33.15
C MET A 376 7.47 22.45 -34.50
N GLU A 377 8.38 21.49 -34.48
CA GLU A 377 8.79 20.73 -35.66
C GLU A 377 8.37 19.27 -35.51
N PHE A 378 8.03 18.67 -36.66
CA PHE A 378 7.54 17.31 -36.72
C PHE A 378 8.36 16.44 -37.67
N VAL A 379 8.37 15.13 -37.42
CA VAL A 379 9.04 14.12 -38.23
C VAL A 379 8.11 12.94 -38.44
N ASP A 380 8.01 12.46 -39.68
CA ASP A 380 7.29 11.23 -40.02
C ASP A 380 8.03 10.01 -39.46
N PHE A 381 7.27 9.09 -38.88
CA PHE A 381 7.78 7.82 -38.37
C PHE A 381 6.79 6.70 -38.66
N THR A 382 7.26 5.63 -39.28
CA THR A 382 6.43 4.45 -39.52
C THR A 382 6.64 3.46 -38.40
N TRP A 383 5.55 3.09 -37.72
CA TRP A 383 5.58 2.10 -36.65
C TRP A 383 5.05 0.76 -37.12
N GLU A 384 5.73 -0.31 -36.70
CA GLU A 384 5.42 -1.69 -37.11
C GLU A 384 4.23 -2.31 -36.38
N GLY A 385 3.69 -1.67 -35.34
CA GLY A 385 2.44 -2.10 -34.71
C GLY A 385 2.62 -3.14 -33.59
N THR A 386 3.29 -2.80 -32.49
CA THR A 386 3.42 -3.71 -31.33
C THR A 386 3.07 -3.04 -30.01
N LEU A 387 2.40 -3.76 -29.10
CA LEU A 387 2.05 -3.23 -27.78
C LEU A 387 3.29 -2.82 -26.93
N LEU A 388 4.45 -3.45 -27.18
CA LEU A 388 5.73 -3.13 -26.56
C LEU A 388 6.18 -1.68 -26.81
N ASP A 389 5.67 -1.07 -27.87
CA ASP A 389 5.97 0.29 -28.26
C ASP A 389 5.55 1.32 -27.20
N ALA A 390 4.43 1.07 -26.48
CA ALA A 390 3.96 1.90 -25.37
C ALA A 390 4.99 2.01 -24.24
N TYR A 391 5.83 0.98 -24.08
CA TYR A 391 6.90 0.89 -23.08
C TYR A 391 8.29 1.19 -23.64
N SER A 392 8.40 1.49 -24.93
CA SER A 392 9.66 1.78 -25.58
C SER A 392 9.95 3.27 -25.56
N LYS A 393 11.21 3.67 -25.41
CA LYS A 393 11.59 5.08 -25.51
C LYS A 393 11.91 5.43 -26.96
N ILE A 394 11.16 6.37 -27.52
CA ILE A 394 11.43 6.95 -28.84
C ILE A 394 12.33 8.17 -28.66
N SER A 395 13.46 8.20 -29.35
CA SER A 395 14.41 9.32 -29.32
C SER A 395 14.58 9.87 -30.74
N VAL A 396 14.41 11.19 -30.89
CA VAL A 396 14.66 11.88 -32.15
C VAL A 396 16.04 12.55 -32.04
N GLY A 397 17.02 11.95 -32.71
CA GLY A 397 18.40 12.42 -32.77
C GLY A 397 18.60 13.57 -33.75
N PHE A 398 19.85 14.00 -33.89
CA PHE A 398 20.22 14.99 -34.90
C PHE A 398 19.88 14.48 -36.31
N ARG A 399 19.53 15.40 -37.20
CA ARG A 399 19.10 15.10 -38.59
C ARG A 399 17.81 14.26 -38.67
N ASN A 400 16.91 14.41 -37.70
CA ASN A 400 15.63 13.71 -37.67
C ASN A 400 15.76 12.18 -37.69
N SER A 401 16.88 11.65 -37.19
CA SER A 401 17.06 10.20 -37.03
C SER A 401 16.24 9.72 -35.85
N VAL A 402 15.31 8.80 -36.08
CA VAL A 402 14.47 8.25 -35.02
C VAL A 402 15.07 6.92 -34.56
N SER A 403 15.28 6.78 -33.25
CA SER A 403 15.70 5.52 -32.64
C SER A 403 14.71 5.11 -31.55
N GLN A 404 14.50 3.81 -31.41
CA GLN A 404 13.60 3.23 -30.43
C GLN A 404 14.35 2.25 -29.54
N SER A 405 14.33 2.51 -28.22
CA SER A 405 14.94 1.65 -27.22
C SER A 405 13.85 0.79 -26.57
N ARG A 406 14.06 -0.53 -26.60
CA ARG A 406 13.17 -1.52 -25.97
C ARG A 406 13.22 -1.41 -24.45
N PRO A 407 12.11 -1.70 -23.75
CA PRO A 407 12.09 -1.75 -22.29
C PRO A 407 12.97 -2.91 -21.78
N SER A 408 13.68 -2.67 -20.68
CA SER A 408 14.46 -3.70 -19.97
C SER A 408 13.70 -4.32 -18.78
N ASN A 409 12.46 -3.89 -18.53
CA ASN A 409 11.69 -4.31 -17.35
C ASN A 409 10.93 -5.62 -17.60
N ALA A 410 11.30 -6.69 -16.87
CA ALA A 410 10.68 -8.01 -16.95
C ALA A 410 9.17 -8.00 -16.64
N ASN A 411 8.68 -7.09 -15.79
CA ASN A 411 7.27 -7.01 -15.44
C ASN A 411 6.39 -6.50 -16.60
N VAL A 412 6.98 -5.81 -17.58
CA VAL A 412 6.26 -5.43 -18.81
C VAL A 412 5.81 -6.69 -19.54
N ALA A 413 6.68 -7.70 -19.66
CA ALA A 413 6.32 -8.95 -20.34
C ALA A 413 5.12 -9.65 -19.66
N LYS A 414 5.08 -9.60 -18.32
CA LYS A 414 3.96 -10.15 -17.53
C LYS A 414 2.63 -9.46 -17.84
N ILE A 415 2.60 -8.13 -17.90
CA ILE A 415 1.38 -7.35 -18.23
C ILE A 415 0.91 -7.60 -19.67
N LEU A 416 1.86 -7.81 -20.58
CA LEU A 416 1.55 -8.12 -21.98
C LEU A 416 0.96 -9.53 -22.16
N GLY A 417 0.99 -10.38 -21.13
CA GLY A 417 0.45 -11.73 -21.18
C GLY A 417 1.41 -12.76 -21.75
N ASN A 418 2.72 -12.49 -21.78
CA ASN A 418 3.72 -13.53 -22.03
C ASN A 418 3.81 -14.41 -20.78
N SER A 419 2.95 -15.43 -20.72
CA SER A 419 2.94 -16.46 -19.67
C SER A 419 3.94 -17.59 -19.93
N TYR A 420 4.63 -17.58 -21.08
CA TYR A 420 5.72 -18.49 -21.36
C TYR A 420 7.04 -17.89 -20.85
N VAL A 421 7.88 -18.73 -20.24
CA VAL A 421 9.22 -18.44 -19.70
C VAL A 421 9.26 -17.94 -18.24
N ALA A 422 8.88 -18.83 -17.32
CA ALA A 422 9.44 -18.83 -15.95
C ALA A 422 10.12 -20.16 -15.57
N ASP A 423 10.33 -21.08 -16.53
CA ASP A 423 10.96 -22.39 -16.27
C ASP A 423 12.35 -22.57 -16.88
N GLN A 424 12.98 -21.49 -17.38
CA GLN A 424 14.38 -21.52 -17.82
C GLN A 424 15.24 -20.54 -17.01
N SER A 425 15.37 -20.84 -15.73
CA SER A 425 16.35 -20.23 -14.84
C SER A 425 17.76 -20.79 -15.11
N THR A 426 18.38 -20.42 -16.23
CA THR A 426 19.84 -20.55 -16.43
C THR A 426 20.32 -19.64 -17.57
N SER A 427 20.62 -18.37 -17.27
CA SER A 427 21.89 -17.75 -17.72
C SER A 427 22.04 -16.32 -17.20
N THR A 428 22.94 -16.19 -16.24
CA THR A 428 24.05 -15.21 -16.21
C THR A 428 23.89 -13.88 -16.98
N ALA A 429 23.93 -12.82 -16.18
CA ALA A 429 24.32 -11.44 -16.51
C ALA A 429 25.09 -11.22 -17.82
N MET A 430 24.60 -10.33 -18.68
CA MET A 430 25.47 -9.38 -19.40
C MET A 430 24.72 -8.11 -19.79
N GLY A 431 25.39 -6.98 -19.58
CA GLY A 431 24.83 -5.64 -19.64
C GLY A 431 24.60 -5.06 -21.03
N CYS A 432 24.08 -3.84 -21.02
CA CYS A 432 23.90 -2.95 -22.16
C CYS A 432 24.99 -3.07 -23.23
N VAL A 433 24.58 -3.45 -24.44
CA VAL A 433 25.29 -3.07 -25.66
C VAL A 433 24.29 -2.42 -26.61
N VAL A 434 24.49 -1.13 -26.83
CA VAL A 434 24.00 -0.41 -27.99
C VAL A 434 24.75 -0.96 -29.20
N GLY A 435 24.05 -1.50 -30.19
CA GLY A 435 24.67 -2.01 -31.41
C GLY A 435 23.64 -2.41 -32.46
N LEU A 436 23.57 -1.61 -33.51
CA LEU A 436 22.92 -1.91 -34.79
C LEU A 436 23.26 -3.33 -35.28
N CYS A 437 22.26 -4.09 -35.70
CA CYS A 437 22.18 -4.71 -37.03
C CYS A 437 21.09 -5.78 -37.08
N ILE A 438 20.41 -5.78 -38.22
CA ILE A 438 19.41 -6.72 -38.69
C ILE A 438 20.04 -8.11 -38.88
N ALA A 439 19.21 -9.15 -38.72
CA ALA A 439 19.40 -10.55 -39.08
C ALA A 439 20.33 -11.40 -38.17
N GLU A 440 19.74 -12.26 -37.35
CA GLU A 440 19.65 -13.71 -37.59
C GLU A 440 18.93 -14.39 -36.41
N GLN A 441 17.85 -15.12 -36.73
CA GLN A 441 17.15 -16.10 -35.87
C GLN A 441 16.57 -15.57 -34.53
N PHE A 442 15.58 -14.68 -34.62
CA PHE A 442 14.65 -14.50 -33.49
C PHE A 442 13.68 -15.70 -33.47
N ASN A 443 13.76 -16.53 -32.42
CA ASN A 443 12.70 -17.49 -32.10
C ASN A 443 11.37 -16.72 -31.99
N MET A 444 10.43 -17.00 -32.89
CA MET A 444 9.17 -16.26 -33.06
C MET A 444 8.10 -16.57 -32.00
N ASP A 445 8.48 -17.03 -30.81
CA ASP A 445 7.52 -17.45 -29.78
C ASP A 445 7.20 -16.35 -28.76
N ASP A 446 7.77 -15.15 -28.91
CA ASP A 446 7.29 -13.98 -28.18
C ASP A 446 5.91 -13.59 -28.73
N VAL A 447 4.87 -13.66 -27.90
CA VAL A 447 3.50 -13.27 -28.27
C VAL A 447 3.44 -11.76 -28.46
N TYR A 448 3.81 -11.30 -29.65
CA TYR A 448 3.62 -9.92 -30.07
C TYR A 448 2.14 -9.72 -30.39
N ILE A 449 1.44 -8.94 -29.56
CA ILE A 449 0.12 -8.43 -29.94
C ILE A 449 0.36 -7.41 -31.05
N ALA A 450 0.21 -7.89 -32.28
CA ALA A 450 0.29 -7.08 -33.47
C ALA A 450 -0.89 -6.10 -33.48
N LEU A 451 -0.57 -4.82 -33.51
CA LEU A 451 -1.49 -3.73 -33.80
C LEU A 451 -1.30 -3.36 -35.28
N PRO A 452 -2.32 -2.79 -35.94
CA PRO A 452 -2.11 -2.27 -37.28
C PRO A 452 -1.00 -1.22 -37.25
N GLY A 453 0.05 -1.43 -38.04
CA GLY A 453 1.09 -0.43 -38.23
C GLY A 453 0.48 0.81 -38.89
N GLU A 454 0.79 1.99 -38.33
CA GLU A 454 0.24 3.27 -38.77
C GLU A 454 1.37 4.29 -38.88
N ALA A 455 1.24 5.20 -39.85
CA ALA A 455 2.11 6.37 -39.93
C ALA A 455 1.90 7.25 -38.69
N ARG A 456 3.00 7.71 -38.10
CA ARG A 456 3.02 8.55 -36.91
C ARG A 456 3.73 9.86 -37.22
N VAL A 457 3.30 10.90 -36.51
CA VAL A 457 3.97 12.20 -36.51
C VAL A 457 4.60 12.39 -35.14
N LEU A 458 5.93 12.45 -35.10
CA LEU A 458 6.70 12.67 -33.87
C LEU A 458 7.08 14.13 -33.72
N ILE A 459 7.17 14.60 -32.48
CA ILE A 459 7.75 15.92 -32.18
C ILE A 459 9.28 15.84 -32.24
N SER A 460 9.91 16.57 -33.17
CA SER A 460 11.37 16.73 -33.22
C SER A 460 11.84 17.98 -32.48
N HIS A 461 11.03 19.04 -32.47
CA HIS A 461 11.28 20.27 -31.72
C HIS A 461 10.01 20.73 -31.01
N THR A 462 10.13 21.04 -29.72
CA THR A 462 8.97 21.31 -28.83
C THR A 462 8.59 22.78 -28.71
N GLY A 463 9.53 23.70 -29.01
CA GLY A 463 9.26 25.14 -28.91
C GLY A 463 8.72 25.57 -27.54
N HIS A 464 7.75 26.49 -27.54
CA HIS A 464 7.07 26.97 -26.34
C HIS A 464 6.22 25.88 -25.66
N SER A 465 5.71 24.91 -26.42
CA SER A 465 4.94 23.78 -25.90
C SER A 465 5.75 22.88 -24.96
N GLY A 466 7.09 22.95 -25.01
CA GLY A 466 7.96 22.30 -24.03
C GLY A 466 7.71 22.72 -22.58
N LYS A 467 7.27 23.97 -22.35
CA LYS A 467 6.89 24.46 -21.01
C LYS A 467 5.61 23.81 -20.49
N GLN A 468 4.80 23.22 -21.37
CA GLN A 468 3.57 22.50 -21.05
C GLN A 468 3.78 20.98 -20.97
N GLY A 469 5.03 20.51 -21.02
CA GLY A 469 5.37 19.09 -20.87
C GLY A 469 5.47 18.28 -22.17
N ALA A 470 5.39 18.94 -23.34
CA ALA A 470 5.74 18.29 -24.61
C ALA A 470 7.24 17.97 -24.64
N VAL A 471 7.59 16.76 -25.09
CA VAL A 471 8.96 16.26 -25.16
C VAL A 471 9.26 15.77 -26.57
N ARG A 472 10.53 15.84 -26.99
CA ARG A 472 10.96 15.25 -28.27
C ARG A 472 10.73 13.74 -28.27
N GLY A 473 10.17 13.23 -29.35
CA GLY A 473 9.77 11.83 -29.50
C GLY A 473 8.35 11.52 -29.01
N ASP A 474 7.63 12.49 -28.43
CA ASP A 474 6.19 12.35 -28.23
C ASP A 474 5.48 12.22 -29.59
N VAL A 475 4.44 11.39 -29.63
CA VAL A 475 3.64 11.10 -30.82
C VAL A 475 2.43 12.03 -30.82
N LEU A 476 2.21 12.81 -31.88
CA LEU A 476 0.98 13.58 -32.06
C LEU A 476 -0.15 12.64 -32.49
N THR A 477 -1.24 12.61 -31.71
CA THR A 477 -2.33 11.64 -31.90
C THR A 477 -3.67 12.30 -32.22
N HIS A 478 -3.96 13.46 -31.62
CA HIS A 478 -5.20 14.21 -31.88
C HIS A 478 -4.97 15.72 -31.97
N ILE A 479 -5.82 16.41 -32.73
CA ILE A 479 -5.89 17.88 -32.83
C ILE A 479 -7.34 18.33 -32.62
N ASP A 480 -7.64 18.97 -31.49
CA ASP A 480 -8.99 19.24 -30.97
C ASP A 480 -9.89 17.98 -31.05
N ARG A 481 -9.46 16.89 -30.40
CA ARG A 481 -10.15 15.58 -30.40
C ARG A 481 -10.28 14.87 -31.75
N VAL A 482 -9.80 15.45 -32.85
CA VAL A 482 -9.77 14.79 -34.16
C VAL A 482 -8.50 13.96 -34.27
N ALA A 483 -8.66 12.64 -34.41
CA ALA A 483 -7.54 11.72 -34.58
C ALA A 483 -6.73 12.04 -35.85
N VAL A 484 -5.41 12.06 -35.70
CA VAL A 484 -4.44 12.23 -36.79
C VAL A 484 -3.51 11.02 -36.96
N ALA A 485 -3.84 9.91 -36.29
CA ALA A 485 -3.17 8.64 -36.50
C ALA A 485 -3.25 8.21 -37.99
N GLY A 486 -2.14 7.70 -38.53
CA GLY A 486 -2.04 7.34 -39.95
C GLY A 486 -1.89 8.52 -40.92
N LYS A 487 -1.77 9.76 -40.43
CA LYS A 487 -1.46 10.95 -41.25
C LYS A 487 0.04 11.23 -41.24
N ASP A 488 0.54 11.80 -42.33
CA ASP A 488 1.91 12.32 -42.40
C ASP A 488 2.00 13.75 -41.86
N VAL A 489 3.23 14.25 -41.72
CA VAL A 489 3.54 15.61 -41.27
C VAL A 489 2.84 16.67 -42.12
N ASN A 490 2.80 16.51 -43.45
CA ASN A 490 2.20 17.50 -44.35
C ASN A 490 0.70 17.64 -44.09
N HIS A 491 -0.01 16.53 -43.91
CA HIS A 491 -1.44 16.53 -43.58
C HIS A 491 -1.71 17.17 -42.22
N VAL A 492 -0.87 16.89 -41.22
CA VAL A 492 -0.95 17.51 -39.89
C VAL A 492 -0.75 19.03 -39.99
N LEU A 493 0.28 19.49 -40.71
CA LEU A 493 0.55 20.92 -40.90
C LEU A 493 -0.59 21.62 -41.64
N MET A 494 -1.15 20.98 -42.67
CA MET A 494 -2.35 21.48 -43.37
C MET A 494 -3.54 21.63 -42.41
N LEU A 495 -3.76 20.66 -41.52
CA LEU A 495 -4.83 20.72 -40.52
C LEU A 495 -4.61 21.87 -39.52
N LEU A 496 -3.39 22.06 -39.04
CA LEU A 496 -3.05 23.19 -38.15
C LEU A 496 -3.23 24.54 -38.86
N HIS A 497 -2.77 24.67 -40.10
CA HIS A 497 -2.96 25.88 -40.89
C HIS A 497 -4.45 26.21 -41.10
N SER A 498 -5.28 25.20 -41.37
CA SER A 498 -6.74 25.38 -41.51
C SER A 498 -7.40 25.92 -40.23
N LYS A 499 -6.82 25.64 -39.06
CA LYS A 499 -7.31 26.06 -37.74
C LYS A 499 -6.72 27.39 -37.25
N ARG A 500 -5.83 28.03 -38.02
CA ARG A 500 -5.16 29.28 -37.62
C ARG A 500 -6.13 30.39 -37.18
N ASN A 501 -7.33 30.44 -37.77
CA ASN A 501 -8.36 31.43 -37.45
C ASN A 501 -9.03 31.21 -36.07
N LYS A 502 -8.88 30.04 -35.45
CA LYS A 502 -9.44 29.75 -34.12
C LYS A 502 -8.61 30.32 -32.97
N GLY A 503 -7.41 30.82 -33.26
CA GLY A 503 -6.47 31.34 -32.27
C GLY A 503 -5.73 30.23 -31.53
N ARG A 504 -6.44 29.35 -30.82
CA ARG A 504 -5.84 28.27 -30.03
C ARG A 504 -6.32 26.90 -30.47
N VAL A 505 -5.43 25.91 -30.36
CA VAL A 505 -5.69 24.52 -30.71
C VAL A 505 -5.11 23.61 -29.64
N MET A 506 -5.86 22.58 -29.28
CA MET A 506 -5.42 21.55 -28.34
C MET A 506 -4.76 20.40 -29.09
N LEU A 507 -3.51 20.08 -28.73
CA LEU A 507 -2.79 18.93 -29.27
C LEU A 507 -2.72 17.84 -28.21
N THR A 508 -3.19 16.64 -28.55
CA THR A 508 -3.05 15.46 -27.70
C THR A 508 -1.89 14.61 -28.18
N LEU A 509 -0.97 14.34 -27.26
CA LEU A 509 0.23 13.56 -27.48
C LEU A 509 0.10 12.20 -26.78
N ASN A 510 0.66 11.15 -27.41
CA ASN A 510 0.76 9.78 -26.90
C ASN A 510 -0.58 9.10 -26.54
N ALA A 511 -1.72 9.59 -27.01
CA ALA A 511 -3.01 8.90 -26.90
C ALA A 511 -3.20 7.90 -28.06
N GLU A 512 -2.23 7.01 -28.25
CA GLU A 512 -2.20 6.04 -29.33
C GLU A 512 -2.78 4.69 -28.89
N ARG A 513 -3.14 3.84 -29.86
CA ARG A 513 -3.73 2.52 -29.59
C ARG A 513 -2.86 1.62 -28.74
N SER A 514 -1.54 1.67 -28.92
CA SER A 514 -0.60 0.89 -28.10
C SER A 514 -0.65 1.31 -26.63
N VAL A 515 -0.72 2.61 -26.35
CA VAL A 515 -0.79 3.16 -25.00
C VAL A 515 -2.16 2.86 -24.36
N ALA A 516 -3.25 2.95 -25.13
CA ALA A 516 -4.60 2.62 -24.67
C ALA A 516 -4.71 1.17 -24.22
N GLU A 517 -4.25 0.23 -25.06
CA GLU A 517 -4.25 -1.19 -24.73
C GLU A 517 -3.31 -1.52 -23.56
N ALA A 518 -2.17 -0.83 -23.46
CA ALA A 518 -1.23 -1.03 -22.36
C ALA A 518 -1.85 -0.60 -21.01
N LEU A 519 -2.55 0.53 -20.98
CA LEU A 519 -3.25 1.01 -19.78
C LEU A 519 -4.44 0.12 -19.41
N LYS A 520 -5.22 -0.34 -20.40
CA LYS A 520 -6.32 -1.29 -20.19
C LYS A 520 -5.84 -2.59 -19.57
N ARG A 521 -4.77 -3.19 -20.11
CA ARG A 521 -4.17 -4.43 -19.57
C ARG A 521 -3.60 -4.24 -18.18
N ARG A 522 -2.96 -3.09 -17.96
CA ARG A 522 -2.45 -2.75 -16.64
C ARG A 522 -3.60 -2.64 -15.63
N ALA A 523 -4.72 -2.03 -16.00
CA ALA A 523 -5.91 -1.95 -15.15
C ALA A 523 -6.49 -3.33 -14.83
N ALA A 524 -6.62 -4.21 -15.84
CA ALA A 524 -7.04 -5.60 -15.62
C ALA A 524 -6.11 -6.33 -14.64
N ALA A 525 -4.79 -6.20 -14.82
CA ALA A 525 -3.80 -6.81 -13.94
C ALA A 525 -3.81 -6.26 -12.49
N ILE A 526 -4.35 -5.05 -12.28
CA ILE A 526 -4.56 -4.45 -10.95
C ILE A 526 -5.84 -4.99 -10.31
N ILE A 527 -6.87 -5.30 -11.10
CA ILE A 527 -8.13 -5.89 -10.62
C ILE A 527 -7.91 -7.35 -10.20
N ASP A 528 -7.05 -8.07 -10.91
CA ASP A 528 -6.67 -9.46 -10.59
C ASP A 528 -5.85 -9.59 -9.28
N MET A 529 -5.43 -8.48 -8.67
CA MET A 529 -4.68 -8.39 -7.40
C MET A 529 -5.54 -7.98 -6.22
#